data_AF-A0A7C7L2V4-F1
#
_entry.id   AF-A0A7C7L2V4-F1
#
_cell.length_a   1.000
_cell.length_b   1.000
_cell.length_c   1.000
_cell.angle_alpha   90.00
_cell.angle_beta   90.00
_cell.angle_gamma   90.00
#
_symmetry.space_group_name_H-M   'P 1'
#
loop_
_entity.id
_entity.type
_entity.pdbx_description
1 polymer ?
#
loop_
_entity_poly.entity_id
_entity_poly.type
_entity_poly.pdbx_seq_one_letter_code
_entity_poly.pdbx_strand_id
1 'polypeptide(L)'
;MTNFRSLVSTAVLLALMTASELAELPLMKGRINLAAGRPVVFSPAPNYYLTKRGNTDTTDLTDGRLTQREDRHMWFESLAVGWSYAGRVNLAVDLGQVASIDEIAIRFLGGSPQHGISFPGWIEAFVSEDGDKFFKVGECSRWRKGDFARFGVPDDGGKAWVHCLRFANLNVRGRWVGLRFYGTGLTCSDELYVFGRKVNQAVSKKPLGPPSGFTVSHPQPYFHKPKLVFIANLPAPVPLGIVMPETVQRQGKLQLTLELPKGVELRGGHVGDVSLNEISPQNLQDGYKRWTFVASISASNKTWGRLYLEAPSWRDGQMGQLRYQWSYGNWRSPTLHVPIQARHVPRAPRLKRILTCLGWWSSRSSTQWPDVLQVWRHLGLNGFPLFTRWIPKGVDSPEWKLMEEARRQGFFIVGIDSPFHRLLNRRKRESEIYCQFEDGTHGKRLCPSYRGRFYHEEIQRLAMECAEVRPNFLSLDIELWTWRGPVDSRKCRRCRED
;
A
#
# COMPACT_ATOMS: atom_id res chain seq x y z
N MET A 1 66.69 8.38 -47.54
CA MET A 1 65.38 8.40 -48.23
C MET A 1 64.31 8.68 -47.19
N THR A 2 63.59 9.81 -47.35
CA THR A 2 62.22 10.16 -46.86
C THR A 2 61.85 9.84 -45.39
N ASN A 3 61.92 10.80 -44.47
CA ASN A 3 60.87 11.73 -44.01
C ASN A 3 59.53 11.09 -43.55
N PHE A 4 59.08 11.30 -42.29
CA PHE A 4 57.99 12.24 -41.93
C PHE A 4 57.50 12.08 -40.46
N ARG A 5 57.61 13.18 -39.71
CA ARG A 5 56.72 13.80 -38.70
C ARG A 5 55.97 12.95 -37.66
N SER A 6 56.24 13.30 -36.40
CA SER A 6 55.33 13.19 -35.25
C SER A 6 54.07 14.04 -35.44
N LEU A 7 52.89 13.44 -35.26
CA LEU A 7 51.64 14.16 -35.00
C LEU A 7 51.06 13.61 -33.69
N VAL A 8 51.04 14.48 -32.69
CA VAL A 8 50.32 14.30 -31.43
C VAL A 8 48.82 14.32 -31.76
N SER A 9 48.14 13.19 -31.56
CA SER A 9 46.69 13.10 -31.71
C SER A 9 46.05 13.08 -30.32
N THR A 10 45.38 14.17 -30.00
CA THR A 10 44.53 14.40 -28.83
C THR A 10 43.43 13.33 -28.79
N ALA A 11 43.50 12.40 -27.85
CA ALA A 11 42.42 11.44 -27.61
C ALA A 11 41.31 12.12 -26.80
N VAL A 12 40.21 12.45 -27.48
CA VAL A 12 38.95 12.84 -26.84
C VAL A 12 38.33 11.58 -26.22
N LEU A 13 38.37 11.47 -24.89
CA LEU A 13 37.58 10.49 -24.14
C LEU A 13 36.10 10.90 -24.23
N LEU A 14 35.40 10.42 -25.26
CA LEU A 14 33.94 10.43 -25.27
C LEU A 14 33.47 9.26 -24.38
N ALA A 15 33.05 9.57 -23.16
CA ALA A 15 32.41 8.58 -22.29
C ALA A 15 31.09 8.13 -22.94
N LEU A 16 31.06 6.91 -23.47
CA LEU A 16 29.86 6.22 -23.90
C LEU A 16 29.04 5.86 -22.64
N MET A 17 28.26 6.81 -22.13
CA MET A 17 27.16 6.48 -21.24
C MET A 17 26.20 5.57 -22.01
N THR A 18 25.97 4.37 -21.49
CA THR A 18 24.99 3.46 -22.07
C THR A 18 23.61 4.12 -21.99
N ALA A 19 22.74 3.86 -22.98
CA ALA A 19 21.39 4.45 -23.02
C ALA A 19 20.54 4.17 -21.75
N SER A 20 20.95 3.21 -20.91
CA SER A 20 20.32 2.96 -19.61
C SER A 20 20.64 4.01 -18.55
N GLU A 21 21.85 4.59 -18.53
CA GLU A 21 22.22 5.64 -17.55
C GLU A 21 21.52 6.98 -17.84
N LEU A 22 21.25 7.27 -19.13
CA LEU A 22 20.51 8.45 -19.59
C LEU A 22 19.03 8.48 -19.16
N ALA A 23 18.47 7.36 -18.68
CA ALA A 23 17.08 7.25 -18.23
C ALA A 23 16.89 7.49 -16.72
N GLU A 24 17.98 7.60 -15.95
CA GLU A 24 17.92 7.66 -14.48
C GLU A 24 17.85 9.07 -13.91
N LEU A 25 18.14 10.09 -14.72
CA LEU A 25 18.06 11.50 -14.32
C LEU A 25 17.32 12.31 -15.38
N PRO A 26 16.58 13.36 -14.97
CA PRO A 26 16.05 14.31 -15.93
C PRO A 26 17.20 15.12 -16.55
N LEU A 27 16.97 15.69 -17.74
CA LEU A 27 17.94 16.59 -18.35
C LEU A 27 18.11 17.84 -17.46
N MET A 28 19.30 18.03 -16.89
CA MET A 28 19.60 19.13 -15.95
C MET A 28 20.17 20.38 -16.62
N LYS A 29 20.89 20.23 -17.74
CA LYS A 29 21.68 21.31 -18.34
C LYS A 29 20.80 22.51 -18.71
N GLY A 30 21.12 23.68 -18.16
CA GLY A 30 20.42 24.94 -18.43
C GLY A 30 19.04 25.07 -17.75
N ARG A 31 18.71 24.19 -16.80
CA ARG A 31 17.43 24.20 -16.09
C ARG A 31 17.64 24.40 -14.59
N ILE A 32 16.63 24.95 -13.94
CA ILE A 32 16.62 25.21 -12.51
C ILE A 32 15.65 24.21 -11.86
N ASN A 33 16.13 23.42 -10.88
CA ASN A 33 15.27 22.65 -10.00
C ASN A 33 14.69 23.59 -8.93
N LEU A 34 13.41 23.94 -9.07
CA LEU A 34 12.69 24.83 -8.15
C LEU A 34 12.41 24.18 -6.79
N ALA A 35 12.46 22.84 -6.72
CA ALA A 35 12.26 22.11 -5.47
C ALA A 35 13.55 21.95 -4.65
N ALA A 36 14.72 22.26 -5.20
CA ALA A 36 16.01 22.03 -4.53
C ALA A 36 16.06 22.71 -3.15
N GLY A 37 16.39 21.92 -2.12
CA GLY A 37 16.45 22.32 -0.70
C GLY A 37 15.10 22.67 -0.06
N ARG A 38 13.97 22.47 -0.76
CA ARG A 38 12.64 22.76 -0.22
C ARG A 38 12.11 21.59 0.60
N PRO A 39 11.49 21.84 1.77
CA PRO A 39 10.90 20.78 2.56
C PRO A 39 9.72 20.13 1.83
N VAL A 40 9.62 18.82 1.95
CA VAL A 40 8.54 17.98 1.45
C VAL A 40 7.60 17.63 2.61
N VAL A 41 6.31 17.81 2.39
CA VAL A 41 5.24 17.40 3.30
C VAL A 41 4.71 16.06 2.84
N PHE A 42 4.60 15.09 3.74
CA PHE A 42 4.15 13.73 3.44
C PHE A 42 2.82 13.38 4.11
N SER A 43 2.06 12.51 3.45
CA SER A 43 0.83 11.96 3.99
C SER A 43 0.57 10.56 3.39
N PRO A 44 0.79 9.45 4.13
CA PRO A 44 1.39 9.41 5.47
C PRO A 44 2.87 9.76 5.44
N ALA A 45 3.43 10.06 6.62
CA ALA A 45 4.88 10.14 6.78
C ALA A 45 5.58 8.82 6.40
N PRO A 46 6.83 8.90 5.91
CA PRO A 46 7.68 7.74 5.70
C PRO A 46 7.83 6.91 6.97
N ASN A 47 7.73 5.59 6.82
CA ASN A 47 7.69 4.65 7.94
C ASN A 47 8.70 3.51 7.82
N TYR A 48 9.57 3.53 6.81
CA TYR A 48 10.58 2.50 6.64
C TYR A 48 11.87 2.86 7.39
N TYR A 49 12.19 2.08 8.40
CA TYR A 49 13.23 2.44 9.37
C TYR A 49 14.67 2.41 8.84
N LEU A 50 14.96 1.66 7.77
CA LEU A 50 16.32 1.59 7.20
C LEU A 50 16.68 2.81 6.37
N THR A 51 15.68 3.51 5.85
CA THR A 51 15.87 4.77 5.10
C THR A 51 15.80 5.99 6.02
N LYS A 52 15.07 5.89 7.13
CA LYS A 52 14.89 6.99 8.10
C LYS A 52 16.09 7.16 9.02
N ARG A 53 17.08 7.98 8.64
CA ARG A 53 18.22 8.34 9.49
C ARG A 53 18.20 9.83 9.83
N GLY A 54 18.35 10.18 11.11
CA GLY A 54 18.56 11.57 11.52
C GLY A 54 17.34 12.50 11.39
N ASN A 55 16.14 11.97 11.11
CA ASN A 55 14.91 12.73 10.88
C ASN A 55 15.02 13.74 9.71
N THR A 56 15.74 13.37 8.65
CA THR A 56 15.96 14.21 7.45
C THR A 56 14.96 13.96 6.31
N ASP A 57 14.01 13.03 6.48
CA ASP A 57 13.06 12.62 5.43
C ASP A 57 12.41 13.82 4.69
N THR A 58 12.15 14.94 5.38
CA THR A 58 11.53 16.14 4.81
C THR A 58 12.39 16.89 3.81
N THR A 59 13.70 16.64 3.74
CA THR A 59 14.62 17.29 2.79
C THR A 59 15.30 16.30 1.86
N ASP A 60 15.33 15.01 2.19
CA ASP A 60 16.10 14.00 1.45
C ASP A 60 15.65 13.85 -0.02
N LEU A 61 14.38 14.14 -0.34
CA LEU A 61 13.91 14.10 -1.74
C LEU A 61 14.27 15.34 -2.56
N THR A 62 14.89 16.36 -1.97
CA THR A 62 15.17 17.63 -2.67
C THR A 62 16.57 18.14 -2.42
N ASP A 63 17.44 17.35 -1.81
CA ASP A 63 18.81 17.77 -1.46
C ASP A 63 19.82 17.57 -2.60
N GLY A 64 19.39 16.94 -3.70
CA GLY A 64 20.22 16.67 -4.87
C GLY A 64 21.16 15.47 -4.71
N ARG A 65 21.05 14.70 -3.62
CA ARG A 65 21.89 13.55 -3.31
C ARG A 65 21.18 12.27 -3.73
N LEU A 66 21.89 11.43 -4.47
CA LEU A 66 21.35 10.17 -4.96
C LEU A 66 21.92 9.00 -4.16
N THR A 67 21.14 7.92 -4.13
CA THR A 67 21.64 6.61 -3.70
C THR A 67 22.80 6.15 -4.58
N GLN A 68 23.81 5.50 -3.99
CA GLN A 68 25.08 5.18 -4.68
C GLN A 68 25.44 3.68 -4.70
N ARG A 69 24.62 2.81 -4.09
CA ARG A 69 24.91 1.38 -4.04
C ARG A 69 24.92 0.76 -5.43
N GLU A 70 25.96 -0.04 -5.69
CA GLU A 70 26.11 -0.82 -6.92
C GLU A 70 24.94 -1.82 -7.14
N ASP A 71 24.42 -2.41 -6.06
CA ASP A 71 23.28 -3.33 -6.12
C ASP A 71 21.92 -2.65 -6.28
N ARG A 72 21.89 -1.31 -6.28
CA ARG A 72 20.70 -0.46 -6.45
C ARG A 72 19.59 -0.72 -5.43
N HIS A 73 19.91 -1.37 -4.31
CA HIS A 73 18.96 -1.61 -3.24
C HIS A 73 18.76 -0.34 -2.40
N MET A 74 18.04 0.65 -2.96
CA MET A 74 17.78 1.95 -2.32
C MET A 74 17.29 1.84 -0.87
N TRP A 75 16.57 0.77 -0.55
CA TRP A 75 16.00 0.58 0.78
C TRP A 75 17.06 0.33 1.88
N PHE A 76 18.32 0.10 1.53
CA PHE A 76 19.41 0.05 2.50
C PHE A 76 20.15 1.39 2.65
N GLU A 77 19.73 2.44 1.95
CA GLU A 77 20.40 3.73 1.98
C GLU A 77 19.61 4.77 2.77
N SER A 78 20.30 5.46 3.67
CA SER A 78 19.73 6.56 4.43
C SER A 78 19.55 7.86 3.63
N LEU A 79 19.92 7.86 2.34
CA LEU A 79 19.66 8.96 1.42
C LEU A 79 18.29 8.81 0.73
N ALA A 80 17.65 7.65 0.86
CA ALA A 80 16.31 7.45 0.31
C ALA A 80 15.24 7.77 1.36
N VAL A 81 14.03 8.01 0.88
CA VAL A 81 12.80 8.04 1.68
C VAL A 81 11.98 6.79 1.37
N GLY A 82 11.56 6.07 2.41
CA GLY A 82 10.96 4.75 2.28
C GLY A 82 9.60 4.58 2.98
N TRP A 83 8.71 3.87 2.31
CA TRP A 83 7.39 3.48 2.81
C TRP A 83 7.22 1.97 2.77
N SER A 84 7.00 1.37 3.93
CA SER A 84 6.61 -0.03 4.09
C SER A 84 5.09 -0.13 4.21
N TYR A 85 4.48 -0.87 3.29
CA TYR A 85 3.04 -1.11 3.24
C TYR A 85 2.19 0.17 3.40
N ALA A 86 2.57 1.32 2.84
CA ALA A 86 1.81 2.55 3.00
C ALA A 86 0.47 2.57 2.24
N GLY A 87 0.38 1.86 1.11
CA GLY A 87 -0.81 1.91 0.26
C GLY A 87 -0.75 3.20 -0.53
N ARG A 88 -1.70 4.11 -0.34
CA ARG A 88 -1.62 5.41 -1.01
C ARG A 88 -0.76 6.39 -0.22
N VAL A 89 0.13 7.09 -0.93
CA VAL A 89 0.98 8.16 -0.41
C VAL A 89 0.73 9.42 -1.21
N ASN A 90 0.63 10.55 -0.51
CA ASN A 90 0.66 11.89 -1.05
C ASN A 90 1.92 12.59 -0.53
N LEU A 91 2.62 13.32 -1.39
CA LEU A 91 3.68 14.23 -0.99
C LEU A 91 3.52 15.57 -1.72
N ALA A 92 3.93 16.67 -1.10
CA ALA A 92 3.91 17.98 -1.73
C ALA A 92 5.10 18.84 -1.30
N VAL A 93 5.53 19.72 -2.20
CA VAL A 93 6.60 20.68 -1.98
C VAL A 93 6.10 22.09 -2.29
N ASP A 94 6.35 23.03 -1.37
CA ASP A 94 6.15 24.47 -1.59
C ASP A 94 7.41 25.04 -2.28
N LEU A 95 7.25 25.55 -3.49
CA LEU A 95 8.34 26.19 -4.24
C LEU A 95 8.70 27.58 -3.68
N GLY A 96 7.91 28.08 -2.71
CA GLY A 96 8.05 29.36 -2.02
C GLY A 96 7.44 30.55 -2.75
N GLN A 97 7.16 30.39 -4.05
CA GLN A 97 6.50 31.39 -4.89
C GLN A 97 5.82 30.70 -6.07
N VAL A 98 4.86 31.39 -6.68
CA VAL A 98 4.25 30.92 -7.92
C VAL A 98 5.30 30.91 -9.04
N ALA A 99 5.34 29.81 -9.79
CA ALA A 99 6.24 29.57 -10.89
C ALA A 99 5.51 28.93 -12.08
N SER A 100 6.15 29.01 -13.25
CA SER A 100 5.84 28.15 -14.40
C SER A 100 6.54 26.84 -14.17
N ILE A 101 5.83 25.73 -14.37
CA ILE A 101 6.28 24.37 -14.16
C ILE A 101 6.16 23.64 -15.50
N ASP A 102 7.31 23.22 -16.01
CA ASP A 102 7.44 22.58 -17.32
C ASP A 102 7.58 21.06 -17.15
N GLU A 103 8.15 20.62 -16.03
CA GLU A 103 8.35 19.20 -15.75
C GLU A 103 8.35 18.91 -14.24
N ILE A 104 7.73 17.80 -13.86
CA ILE A 104 7.84 17.19 -12.54
C ILE A 104 8.44 15.80 -12.73
N ALA A 105 9.53 15.48 -12.03
CA ALA A 105 10.18 14.18 -12.14
C ALA A 105 10.52 13.61 -10.77
N ILE A 106 10.41 12.29 -10.60
CA ILE A 106 10.73 11.61 -9.34
C ILE A 106 11.40 10.27 -9.63
N ARG A 107 12.41 9.91 -8.82
CA ARG A 107 13.11 8.64 -8.93
C ARG A 107 12.51 7.61 -7.98
N PHE A 108 12.12 6.45 -8.52
CA PHE A 108 11.66 5.33 -7.70
C PHE A 108 12.48 4.07 -7.97
N LEU A 109 12.64 3.28 -6.91
CA LEU A 109 13.06 1.88 -7.00
C LEU A 109 11.99 1.02 -7.70
N GLY A 110 12.42 0.10 -8.54
CA GLY A 110 11.58 -0.95 -9.14
C GLY A 110 12.34 -2.26 -9.37
N GLY A 111 11.73 -3.14 -10.17
CA GLY A 111 12.38 -4.34 -10.69
C GLY A 111 12.07 -5.65 -9.96
N SER A 112 11.28 -5.62 -8.89
CA SER A 112 10.90 -6.81 -8.13
C SER A 112 12.09 -7.69 -7.66
N PRO A 113 13.19 -7.11 -7.12
CA PRO A 113 14.31 -7.90 -6.58
C PRO A 113 13.90 -8.79 -5.40
N GLN A 114 12.80 -8.45 -4.73
CA GLN A 114 12.15 -9.24 -3.70
C GLN A 114 10.64 -9.06 -3.79
N HIS A 115 9.87 -10.06 -3.35
CA HIS A 115 8.43 -9.96 -3.23
C HIS A 115 8.00 -8.69 -2.49
N GLY A 116 7.12 -7.91 -3.12
CA GLY A 116 6.59 -6.67 -2.57
C GLY A 116 7.43 -5.41 -2.87
N ILE A 117 8.62 -5.53 -3.44
CA ILE A 117 9.45 -4.37 -3.86
C ILE A 117 9.26 -4.12 -5.35
N SER A 118 8.25 -3.35 -5.74
CA SER A 118 8.04 -3.02 -7.15
C SER A 118 7.83 -1.52 -7.35
N PHE A 119 8.03 -1.06 -8.58
CA PHE A 119 7.73 0.31 -8.97
C PHE A 119 6.24 0.64 -8.67
N PRO A 120 5.91 1.87 -8.21
CA PRO A 120 4.54 2.23 -7.90
C PRO A 120 3.62 2.02 -9.12
N GLY A 121 2.51 1.31 -8.92
CA GLY A 121 1.64 0.93 -10.04
C GLY A 121 0.82 2.10 -10.61
N TRP A 122 0.71 3.20 -9.86
CA TRP A 122 -0.07 4.38 -10.24
C TRP A 122 0.51 5.60 -9.55
N ILE A 123 0.83 6.61 -10.36
CA ILE A 123 1.41 7.89 -9.94
C ILE A 123 0.66 9.01 -10.65
N GLU A 124 0.33 10.06 -9.92
CA GLU A 124 -0.28 11.28 -10.45
C GLU A 124 0.47 12.51 -9.96
N ALA A 125 0.55 13.51 -10.82
CA ALA A 125 1.15 14.81 -10.53
C ALA A 125 0.09 15.91 -10.42
N PHE A 126 0.30 16.82 -9.48
CA PHE A 126 -0.62 17.90 -9.15
C PHE A 126 0.12 19.22 -9.01
N VAL A 127 -0.60 20.32 -9.26
CA VAL A 127 -0.15 21.67 -8.92
C VAL A 127 -1.23 22.43 -8.17
N SER A 128 -0.82 23.40 -7.36
CA SER A 128 -1.70 24.35 -6.68
C SER A 128 -1.00 25.71 -6.54
N GLU A 129 -1.74 26.81 -6.51
CA GLU A 129 -1.21 28.13 -6.15
C GLU A 129 -1.32 28.44 -4.65
N ASP A 130 -2.31 27.84 -3.97
CA ASP A 130 -2.67 28.15 -2.58
C ASP A 130 -2.22 27.08 -1.56
N GLY A 131 -1.92 25.87 -2.01
CA GLY A 131 -1.58 24.73 -1.14
C GLY A 131 -2.79 23.93 -0.65
N ASP A 132 -4.01 24.29 -1.08
CA ASP A 132 -5.26 23.65 -0.67
C ASP A 132 -6.04 23.08 -1.87
N LYS A 133 -6.17 23.86 -2.95
CA LYS A 133 -6.88 23.47 -4.16
C LYS A 133 -5.90 23.00 -5.22
N PHE A 134 -5.80 21.67 -5.35
CA PHE A 134 -4.90 21.04 -6.31
C PHE A 134 -5.59 20.62 -7.60
N PHE A 135 -4.83 20.61 -8.69
CA PHE A 135 -5.28 20.21 -10.02
C PHE A 135 -4.35 19.15 -10.59
N LYS A 136 -4.90 18.07 -11.15
CA LYS A 136 -4.08 17.01 -11.77
C LYS A 136 -3.50 17.51 -13.08
N VAL A 137 -2.18 17.33 -13.26
CA VAL A 137 -1.44 17.74 -14.46
C VAL A 137 -0.75 16.56 -15.18
N GLY A 138 -0.62 15.41 -14.52
CA GLY A 138 -0.04 14.21 -15.11
C GLY A 138 -0.50 12.92 -14.41
N GLU A 139 -0.41 11.79 -15.13
CA GLU A 139 -0.71 10.47 -14.61
C GLU A 139 0.06 9.38 -15.38
N CYS A 140 0.64 8.44 -14.64
CA CYS A 140 1.22 7.19 -15.13
C CYS A 140 0.56 6.03 -14.37
N SER A 141 0.09 4.99 -15.08
CA SER A 141 -0.62 3.87 -14.46
C SER A 141 -0.35 2.55 -15.18
N ARG A 142 0.08 1.52 -14.45
CA ARG A 142 0.22 0.14 -14.98
C ARG A 142 -1.10 -0.45 -15.47
N TRP A 143 -2.23 0.11 -15.01
CA TRP A 143 -3.57 -0.35 -15.36
C TRP A 143 -4.08 0.27 -16.66
N ARG A 144 -3.37 1.27 -17.21
CA ARG A 144 -3.65 1.83 -18.52
C ARG A 144 -2.68 1.20 -19.54
N LYS A 145 -3.23 0.52 -20.53
CA LYS A 145 -2.43 -0.15 -21.57
C LYS A 145 -1.46 0.85 -22.24
N GLY A 146 -0.18 0.50 -22.26
CA GLY A 146 0.87 1.30 -22.90
C GLY A 146 1.45 2.46 -22.06
N ASP A 147 0.89 2.77 -20.89
CA ASP A 147 1.37 3.91 -20.09
C ASP A 147 2.82 3.71 -19.62
N PHE A 148 3.17 2.55 -19.08
CA PHE A 148 4.55 2.28 -18.61
C PHE A 148 5.57 2.40 -19.75
N ALA A 149 5.28 1.81 -20.92
CA ALA A 149 6.11 1.95 -22.10
C ALA A 149 6.25 3.42 -22.56
N ARG A 150 5.15 4.19 -22.53
CA ARG A 150 5.16 5.63 -22.85
C ARG A 150 6.09 6.43 -21.93
N PHE A 151 6.18 6.05 -20.67
CA PHE A 151 7.08 6.69 -19.69
C PHE A 151 8.47 6.03 -19.62
N GLY A 152 8.74 4.99 -20.40
CA GLY A 152 10.00 4.25 -20.36
C GLY A 152 10.24 3.51 -19.04
N VAL A 153 9.18 3.16 -18.31
CA VAL A 153 9.28 2.37 -17.07
C VAL A 153 9.72 0.95 -17.45
N PRO A 154 10.87 0.45 -16.94
CA PRO A 154 11.31 -0.91 -17.24
C PRO A 154 10.36 -1.97 -16.68
N ASP A 155 10.39 -3.17 -17.27
CA ASP A 155 9.68 -4.32 -16.72
C ASP A 155 10.34 -4.84 -15.43
N ASP A 156 9.53 -5.51 -14.62
CA ASP A 156 10.01 -6.20 -13.42
C ASP A 156 10.71 -7.51 -13.82
N GLY A 157 12.04 -7.49 -13.79
CA GLY A 157 12.89 -8.63 -14.18
C GLY A 157 13.50 -9.43 -13.02
N GLY A 158 13.06 -9.18 -11.77
CA GLY A 158 13.64 -9.81 -10.58
C GLY A 158 14.98 -9.21 -10.12
N LYS A 159 15.35 -8.05 -10.65
CA LYS A 159 16.59 -7.31 -10.32
C LYS A 159 16.26 -5.86 -10.05
N ALA A 160 16.89 -5.26 -9.05
CA ALA A 160 16.66 -3.87 -8.68
C ALA A 160 17.09 -2.91 -9.79
N TRP A 161 16.26 -1.92 -10.06
CA TRP A 161 16.61 -0.78 -10.90
C TRP A 161 15.98 0.50 -10.35
N VAL A 162 16.52 1.64 -10.79
CA VAL A 162 16.01 2.96 -10.46
C VAL A 162 15.50 3.60 -11.74
N HIS A 163 14.32 4.20 -11.69
CA HIS A 163 13.75 4.90 -12.84
C HIS A 163 13.29 6.30 -12.45
N CYS A 164 13.67 7.30 -13.25
CA CYS A 164 13.16 8.65 -13.13
C CYS A 164 11.88 8.79 -13.95
N LEU A 165 10.73 8.77 -13.27
CA LEU A 165 9.45 9.04 -13.90
C LEU A 165 9.32 10.54 -14.17
N ARG A 166 9.06 10.91 -15.44
CA ARG A 166 9.04 12.31 -15.87
C ARG A 166 7.69 12.69 -16.46
N PHE A 167 7.01 13.64 -15.81
CA PHE A 167 5.86 14.34 -16.37
C PHE A 167 6.35 15.64 -17.04
N ALA A 168 6.75 15.55 -18.30
CA ALA A 168 7.29 16.67 -19.08
C ALA A 168 6.21 17.43 -19.86
N ASN A 169 6.58 18.58 -20.42
CA ASN A 169 5.74 19.44 -21.27
C ASN A 169 4.42 19.86 -20.59
N LEU A 170 4.49 20.14 -19.29
CA LEU A 170 3.31 20.49 -18.49
C LEU A 170 2.80 21.90 -18.84
N ASN A 171 3.72 22.88 -18.90
CA ASN A 171 3.41 24.29 -19.15
C ASN A 171 2.27 24.81 -18.26
N VAL A 172 2.36 24.51 -16.96
CA VAL A 172 1.36 24.86 -15.95
C VAL A 172 1.92 25.87 -14.96
N ARG A 173 1.04 26.52 -14.21
CA ARG A 173 1.42 27.49 -13.17
C ARG A 173 1.06 26.93 -11.80
N GLY A 174 1.95 27.11 -10.82
CA GLY A 174 1.74 26.67 -9.45
C GLY A 174 2.82 27.16 -8.50
N ARG A 175 2.49 27.25 -7.22
CA ARG A 175 3.43 27.43 -6.11
C ARG A 175 3.75 26.09 -5.44
N TRP A 176 2.76 25.20 -5.40
CA TRP A 176 2.88 23.87 -4.82
C TRP A 176 2.90 22.82 -5.92
N VAL A 177 3.76 21.82 -5.76
CA VAL A 177 3.77 20.60 -6.57
C VAL A 177 3.44 19.43 -5.68
N GLY A 178 2.50 18.59 -6.11
CA GLY A 178 2.10 17.38 -5.40
C GLY A 178 2.32 16.13 -6.24
N LEU A 179 2.65 15.02 -5.57
CA LEU A 179 2.61 13.68 -6.16
C LEU A 179 1.74 12.76 -5.30
N ARG A 180 0.92 11.96 -5.95
CA ARG A 180 0.18 10.86 -5.34
C ARG A 180 0.62 9.56 -5.97
N PHE A 181 0.91 8.54 -5.17
CA PHE A 181 1.21 7.22 -5.70
C PHE A 181 0.67 6.11 -4.81
N TYR A 182 0.51 4.93 -5.42
CA TYR A 182 0.16 3.71 -4.71
C TYR A 182 1.41 2.85 -4.50
N GLY A 183 1.95 2.92 -3.28
CA GLY A 183 3.07 2.14 -2.82
C GLY A 183 2.75 0.64 -2.68
N THR A 184 3.81 -0.14 -2.74
CA THR A 184 3.77 -1.61 -2.80
C THR A 184 4.02 -2.20 -1.41
N GLY A 185 4.67 -3.37 -1.31
CA GLY A 185 5.15 -3.86 -0.02
C GLY A 185 6.23 -2.93 0.55
N LEU A 186 7.11 -2.43 -0.31
CA LEU A 186 8.10 -1.41 0.00
C LEU A 186 8.30 -0.50 -1.21
N THR A 187 8.26 0.81 -0.97
CA THR A 187 8.51 1.83 -1.99
C THR A 187 9.59 2.78 -1.48
N CYS A 188 10.61 3.04 -2.30
CA CYS A 188 11.70 3.96 -1.99
C CYS A 188 11.88 4.95 -3.13
N SER A 189 12.18 6.19 -2.76
CA SER A 189 12.52 7.30 -3.66
C SER A 189 13.73 8.02 -3.09
N ASP A 190 14.61 8.53 -3.93
CA ASP A 190 15.79 9.29 -3.49
C ASP A 190 15.77 10.75 -3.94
N GLU A 191 15.03 11.13 -5.00
CA GLU A 191 15.02 12.54 -5.44
C GLU A 191 13.77 12.91 -6.24
N LEU A 192 13.30 14.14 -6.03
CA LEU A 192 12.20 14.85 -6.68
C LEU A 192 12.71 16.14 -7.33
N TYR A 193 12.42 16.29 -8.62
CA TYR A 193 12.76 17.46 -9.41
C TYR A 193 11.51 18.20 -9.87
N VAL A 194 11.54 19.53 -9.78
CA VAL A 194 10.55 20.40 -10.38
C VAL A 194 11.26 21.42 -11.26
N PHE A 195 11.13 21.30 -12.57
CA PHE A 195 11.74 22.24 -13.49
C PHE A 195 10.75 23.26 -14.00
N GLY A 196 11.24 24.47 -14.12
CA GLY A 196 10.50 25.56 -14.71
C GLY A 196 11.20 26.88 -14.51
N ARG A 197 10.41 27.96 -14.43
CA ARG A 197 10.94 29.32 -14.28
C ARG A 197 10.11 30.09 -13.28
N LYS A 198 10.77 30.93 -12.50
CA LYS A 198 10.09 31.94 -11.69
C LYS A 198 9.33 32.88 -12.62
N VAL A 199 8.08 33.17 -12.28
CA VAL A 199 7.21 33.97 -13.14
C VAL A 199 7.02 35.34 -12.51
N ASN A 200 7.50 36.39 -13.20
CA ASN A 200 7.28 37.78 -12.82
C ASN A 200 6.04 38.41 -13.48
N GLN A 201 5.49 37.81 -14.56
CA GLN A 201 4.30 38.30 -15.28
C GLN A 201 3.43 37.15 -15.84
N ALA A 202 2.17 37.41 -16.17
CA ALA A 202 1.20 36.39 -16.60
C ALA A 202 1.65 35.63 -17.87
N VAL A 203 2.00 34.34 -17.72
CA VAL A 203 2.31 33.44 -18.85
C VAL A 203 1.02 32.82 -19.41
N SER A 204 0.99 32.62 -20.73
CA SER A 204 -0.06 31.88 -21.44
C SER A 204 -0.32 30.51 -20.80
N LYS A 205 -1.60 30.18 -20.57
CA LYS A 205 -2.03 29.12 -19.66
C LYS A 205 -2.52 27.90 -20.44
N LYS A 206 -2.07 26.70 -20.05
CA LYS A 206 -2.86 25.49 -20.27
C LYS A 206 -4.05 25.50 -19.28
N PRO A 207 -5.30 25.37 -19.73
CA PRO A 207 -6.44 25.25 -18.82
C PRO A 207 -6.24 24.06 -17.87
N LEU A 208 -6.37 24.30 -16.57
CA LEU A 208 -6.38 23.22 -15.58
C LEU A 208 -7.75 22.52 -15.63
N GLY A 209 -7.73 21.22 -15.39
CA GLY A 209 -8.96 20.42 -15.26
C GLY A 209 -9.76 20.77 -14.00
N PRO A 210 -10.75 19.95 -13.62
CA PRO A 210 -11.47 20.14 -12.37
C PRO A 210 -10.53 19.96 -11.16
N PRO A 211 -10.88 20.56 -10.00
CA PRO A 211 -10.14 20.35 -8.77
C PRO A 211 -10.05 18.86 -8.41
N SER A 212 -8.86 18.45 -7.99
CA SER A 212 -8.60 17.13 -7.44
C SER A 212 -8.92 17.11 -5.96
N GLY A 213 -9.21 15.93 -5.42
CA GLY A 213 -9.26 15.73 -3.97
C GLY A 213 -7.89 15.49 -3.34
N PHE A 214 -6.79 15.77 -4.05
CA PHE A 214 -5.43 15.67 -3.51
C PHE A 214 -5.23 16.66 -2.37
N THR A 215 -4.61 16.22 -1.28
CA THR A 215 -4.25 17.05 -0.14
C THR A 215 -3.14 16.37 0.67
N VAL A 216 -2.28 17.16 1.30
CA VAL A 216 -1.35 16.71 2.34
C VAL A 216 -1.68 17.29 3.72
N SER A 217 -2.73 18.11 3.81
CA SER A 217 -3.15 18.85 5.00
C SER A 217 -4.41 18.28 5.66
N HIS A 218 -5.19 17.46 4.93
CA HIS A 218 -6.43 16.90 5.44
C HIS A 218 -6.47 15.36 5.34
N PRO A 219 -7.24 14.70 6.22
CA PRO A 219 -7.56 13.29 6.07
C PRO A 219 -8.21 13.02 4.72
N GLN A 220 -7.86 11.90 4.10
CA GLN A 220 -8.36 11.57 2.78
C GLN A 220 -8.74 10.09 2.65
N PRO A 221 -10.04 9.76 2.59
CA PRO A 221 -10.49 8.44 2.17
C PRO A 221 -10.17 8.21 0.69
N TYR A 222 -9.93 6.95 0.33
CA TYR A 222 -9.59 6.58 -1.04
C TYR A 222 -9.93 5.13 -1.38
N PHE A 223 -10.23 4.88 -2.65
CA PHE A 223 -10.24 3.54 -3.24
C PHE A 223 -8.84 3.18 -3.76
N HIS A 224 -8.46 1.92 -3.61
CA HIS A 224 -7.07 1.45 -3.85
C HIS A 224 -6.64 1.42 -5.31
N LYS A 225 -7.57 1.62 -6.25
CA LYS A 225 -7.30 1.53 -7.69
C LYS A 225 -7.97 2.70 -8.41
N PRO A 226 -7.41 3.16 -9.55
CA PRO A 226 -8.03 4.20 -10.37
C PRO A 226 -9.37 3.76 -10.98
N LYS A 227 -9.63 2.45 -11.02
CA LYS A 227 -10.89 1.83 -11.44
C LYS A 227 -11.25 0.73 -10.44
N LEU A 228 -12.51 0.70 -10.02
CA LEU A 228 -13.04 -0.36 -9.16
C LEU A 228 -13.69 -1.44 -10.03
N VAL A 229 -13.09 -2.63 -10.05
CA VAL A 229 -13.72 -3.82 -10.62
C VAL A 229 -14.33 -4.59 -9.45
N PHE A 230 -15.63 -4.86 -9.49
CA PHE A 230 -16.36 -5.53 -8.42
C PHE A 230 -17.15 -6.72 -8.97
N ILE A 231 -17.43 -7.69 -8.10
CA ILE A 231 -18.24 -8.86 -8.45
C ILE A 231 -19.71 -8.43 -8.37
N ALA A 232 -20.42 -8.48 -9.49
CA ALA A 232 -21.78 -7.95 -9.59
C ALA A 232 -22.83 -8.95 -9.10
N ASN A 233 -22.54 -10.26 -9.18
CA ASN A 233 -23.46 -11.33 -8.81
C ASN A 233 -23.22 -11.92 -7.41
N LEU A 234 -22.28 -11.35 -6.64
CA LEU A 234 -21.98 -11.74 -5.27
C LEU A 234 -21.50 -10.51 -4.50
N PRO A 235 -21.89 -10.33 -3.22
CA PRO A 235 -21.36 -9.27 -2.38
C PRO A 235 -19.88 -9.54 -2.08
N ALA A 236 -18.96 -8.87 -2.75
CA ALA A 236 -17.51 -9.02 -2.53
C ALA A 236 -16.92 -7.79 -1.82
N PRO A 237 -15.88 -7.97 -0.98
CA PRO A 237 -15.32 -6.87 -0.20
C PRO A 237 -14.57 -5.88 -1.09
N VAL A 238 -14.97 -4.62 -0.98
CA VAL A 238 -14.32 -3.45 -1.55
C VAL A 238 -13.66 -2.68 -0.40
N PRO A 239 -12.34 -2.81 -0.21
CA PRO A 239 -11.65 -2.06 0.83
C PRO A 239 -11.62 -0.56 0.49
N LEU A 240 -11.78 0.25 1.53
CA LEU A 240 -11.62 1.69 1.50
C LEU A 240 -10.46 2.05 2.42
N GLY A 241 -9.48 2.78 1.91
CA GLY A 241 -8.38 3.29 2.71
C GLY A 241 -8.66 4.70 3.22
N ILE A 242 -7.87 5.13 4.21
CA ILE A 242 -7.71 6.54 4.60
C ILE A 242 -6.23 6.87 4.72
N VAL A 243 -5.86 8.04 4.22
CA VAL A 243 -4.55 8.64 4.48
C VAL A 243 -4.75 9.75 5.50
N MET A 244 -3.89 9.78 6.53
CA MET A 244 -3.85 10.77 7.59
C MET A 244 -2.51 11.51 7.55
N PRO A 245 -2.53 12.85 7.36
CA PRO A 245 -1.37 13.70 7.62
C PRO A 245 -0.97 13.69 9.09
N GLU A 246 0.32 13.91 9.38
CA GLU A 246 0.80 14.01 10.78
C GLU A 246 0.30 15.26 11.50
N THR A 247 -0.05 16.31 10.75
CA THR A 247 -0.57 17.58 11.28
C THR A 247 -2.01 17.49 11.79
N VAL A 248 -2.73 16.42 11.45
CA VAL A 248 -4.13 16.25 11.84
C VAL A 248 -4.22 15.54 13.19
N GLN A 249 -5.09 16.05 14.07
CA GLN A 249 -5.37 15.42 15.35
C GLN A 249 -5.91 13.99 15.16
N ARG A 250 -5.32 13.03 15.89
CA ARG A 250 -5.64 11.59 15.79
C ARG A 250 -7.00 11.20 16.39
N GLN A 251 -7.86 12.17 16.67
CA GLN A 251 -9.18 12.00 17.27
C GLN A 251 -10.13 13.03 16.66
N GLY A 252 -10.82 12.64 15.59
CA GLY A 252 -11.80 13.49 14.92
C GLY A 252 -12.82 12.65 14.17
N LYS A 253 -13.86 13.31 13.65
CA LYS A 253 -14.85 12.69 12.77
C LYS A 253 -14.72 13.23 11.36
N LEU A 254 -14.71 12.33 10.39
CA LEU A 254 -14.77 12.65 8.97
C LEU A 254 -16.13 12.24 8.43
N GLN A 255 -16.77 13.14 7.69
CA GLN A 255 -17.99 12.83 6.97
C GLN A 255 -17.62 12.37 5.56
N LEU A 256 -17.99 11.16 5.18
CA LEU A 256 -17.87 10.60 3.82
C LEU A 256 -19.26 10.44 3.23
N THR A 257 -19.51 11.11 2.11
CA THR A 257 -20.67 10.88 1.26
C THR A 257 -20.27 9.95 0.13
N LEU A 258 -20.97 8.84 -0.04
CA LEU A 258 -20.78 7.86 -1.10
C LEU A 258 -22.06 7.73 -1.92
N GLU A 259 -21.96 7.86 -3.23
CA GLU A 259 -23.07 7.70 -4.15
C GLU A 259 -22.81 6.56 -5.14
N LEU A 260 -23.76 5.64 -5.23
CA LEU A 260 -23.72 4.52 -6.17
C LEU A 260 -24.76 4.70 -7.27
N PRO A 261 -24.43 4.34 -8.52
CA PRO A 261 -25.35 4.45 -9.64
C PRO A 261 -26.47 3.43 -9.54
N LYS A 262 -27.56 3.69 -10.27
CA LYS A 262 -28.74 2.80 -10.35
C LYS A 262 -28.33 1.34 -10.60
N GLY A 263 -28.86 0.44 -9.78
CA GLY A 263 -28.65 -1.01 -9.88
C GLY A 263 -27.41 -1.54 -9.16
N VAL A 264 -26.60 -0.67 -8.54
CA VAL A 264 -25.51 -1.05 -7.63
C VAL A 264 -25.94 -0.77 -6.19
N GLU A 265 -25.79 -1.77 -5.32
CA GLU A 265 -26.24 -1.73 -3.93
C GLU A 265 -25.09 -2.00 -2.96
N LEU A 266 -25.16 -1.41 -1.77
CA LEU A 266 -24.37 -1.84 -0.62
C LEU A 266 -25.15 -2.90 0.16
N ARG A 267 -24.59 -4.11 0.24
CA ARG A 267 -25.19 -5.24 0.97
C ARG A 267 -24.74 -5.35 2.42
N GLY A 268 -23.68 -4.66 2.78
CA GLY A 268 -23.11 -4.67 4.12
C GLY A 268 -21.80 -3.90 4.18
N GLY A 269 -21.18 -3.91 5.35
CA GLY A 269 -19.85 -3.35 5.56
C GLY A 269 -19.82 -2.21 6.56
N HIS A 270 -18.69 -1.52 6.61
CA HIS A 270 -18.47 -0.40 7.52
C HIS A 270 -17.48 0.61 6.92
N VAL A 271 -17.50 1.83 7.45
CA VAL A 271 -16.50 2.87 7.20
C VAL A 271 -16.06 3.41 8.56
N GLY A 272 -14.79 3.22 8.91
CA GLY A 272 -14.29 3.47 10.26
C GLY A 272 -15.07 2.61 11.27
N ASP A 273 -15.63 3.27 12.27
CA ASP A 273 -16.47 2.71 13.32
C ASP A 273 -17.97 2.66 12.97
N VAL A 274 -18.40 3.21 11.82
CA VAL A 274 -19.82 3.26 11.43
C VAL A 274 -20.20 2.05 10.58
N SER A 275 -21.18 1.29 11.05
CA SER A 275 -21.75 0.14 10.31
C SER A 275 -22.77 0.60 9.27
N LEU A 276 -22.85 -0.10 8.13
CA LEU A 276 -23.89 0.18 7.13
C LEU A 276 -25.31 0.02 7.71
N ASN A 277 -25.51 -0.89 8.67
CA ASN A 277 -26.81 -1.15 9.28
C ASN A 277 -27.32 0.02 10.14
N GLU A 278 -26.47 1.00 10.44
CA GLU A 278 -26.80 2.19 11.25
C GLU A 278 -27.27 3.36 10.39
N ILE A 279 -27.20 3.25 9.06
CA ILE A 279 -27.50 4.34 8.13
C ILE A 279 -28.43 3.88 7.00
N SER A 280 -29.31 4.79 6.57
CA SER A 280 -30.23 4.55 5.45
C SER A 280 -29.80 5.36 4.23
N PRO A 281 -29.89 4.79 3.00
CA PRO A 281 -29.60 5.54 1.80
C PRO A 281 -30.67 6.59 1.49
N GLN A 282 -30.25 7.70 0.88
CA GLN A 282 -31.12 8.67 0.22
C GLN A 282 -31.15 8.40 -1.29
N ASN A 283 -32.34 8.33 -1.89
CA ASN A 283 -32.49 8.32 -3.34
C ASN A 283 -32.30 9.74 -3.91
N LEU A 284 -31.47 9.87 -4.94
CA LEU A 284 -31.23 11.12 -5.65
C LEU A 284 -32.06 11.18 -6.94
N GLN A 285 -32.32 12.40 -7.43
CA GLN A 285 -33.14 12.63 -8.63
C GLN A 285 -32.55 12.01 -9.90
N ASP A 286 -31.23 11.89 -9.97
CA ASP A 286 -30.51 11.26 -11.10
C ASP A 286 -30.44 9.72 -10.99
N GLY A 287 -31.17 9.13 -10.04
CA GLY A 287 -31.25 7.68 -9.83
C GLY A 287 -30.09 7.08 -9.03
N TYR A 288 -29.16 7.90 -8.53
CA TYR A 288 -28.14 7.45 -7.59
C TYR A 288 -28.74 7.21 -6.20
N LYS A 289 -28.09 6.34 -5.43
CA LYS A 289 -28.32 6.21 -3.98
C LYS A 289 -27.13 6.79 -3.24
N ARG A 290 -27.39 7.58 -2.20
CA ARG A 290 -26.39 8.27 -1.37
C ARG A 290 -26.38 7.71 0.05
N TRP A 291 -25.19 7.37 0.53
CA TRP A 291 -24.91 7.04 1.93
C TRP A 291 -23.99 8.09 2.53
N THR A 292 -24.24 8.45 3.79
CA THR A 292 -23.39 9.39 4.53
C THR A 292 -22.87 8.71 5.77
N PHE A 293 -21.55 8.56 5.86
CA PHE A 293 -20.84 8.00 7.00
C PHE A 293 -20.20 9.13 7.78
N VAL A 294 -20.40 9.18 9.10
CA VAL A 294 -19.71 10.12 9.99
C VAL A 294 -18.81 9.33 10.92
N ALA A 295 -17.60 9.04 10.45
CA ALA A 295 -16.73 8.02 11.03
C ALA A 295 -15.50 8.61 11.71
N SER A 296 -15.09 7.95 12.80
CA SER A 296 -13.89 8.26 13.56
C SER A 296 -12.62 8.02 12.71
N ILE A 297 -11.64 8.91 12.85
CA ILE A 297 -10.33 8.81 12.23
C ILE A 297 -9.22 8.82 13.29
N SER A 298 -8.15 8.06 13.06
CA SER A 298 -7.05 7.95 14.01
C SER A 298 -5.66 7.91 13.37
N ALA A 299 -5.49 7.06 12.36
CA ALA A 299 -4.24 6.91 11.62
C ALA A 299 -4.51 6.48 10.18
N SER A 300 -3.49 6.61 9.33
CA SER A 300 -3.52 6.04 7.98
C SER A 300 -3.80 4.55 8.06
N ASN A 301 -4.79 4.09 7.30
CA ASN A 301 -5.23 2.71 7.32
C ASN A 301 -5.70 2.30 5.92
N LYS A 302 -5.08 1.26 5.35
CA LYS A 302 -5.47 0.71 4.05
C LYS A 302 -6.88 0.11 4.04
N THR A 303 -7.38 -0.31 5.18
CA THR A 303 -8.71 -0.93 5.32
C THR A 303 -9.49 -0.20 6.39
N TRP A 304 -9.56 1.13 6.29
CA TRP A 304 -10.39 1.97 7.16
C TRP A 304 -11.88 1.62 7.01
N GLY A 305 -12.30 1.24 5.81
CA GLY A 305 -13.61 0.66 5.56
C GLY A 305 -13.52 -0.62 4.73
N ARG A 306 -14.60 -1.40 4.77
CA ARG A 306 -14.84 -2.54 3.89
C ARG A 306 -16.31 -2.55 3.54
N LEU A 307 -16.60 -2.30 2.27
CA LEU A 307 -17.96 -2.24 1.73
C LEU A 307 -18.22 -3.51 0.92
N TYR A 308 -19.46 -4.02 0.93
CA TYR A 308 -19.84 -5.17 0.10
C TYR A 308 -20.80 -4.70 -0.98
N LEU A 309 -20.29 -4.61 -2.21
CA LEU A 309 -21.06 -4.13 -3.36
C LEU A 309 -21.63 -5.31 -4.12
N GLU A 310 -22.85 -5.15 -4.63
CA GLU A 310 -23.49 -6.08 -5.55
C GLU A 310 -24.26 -5.30 -6.61
N ALA A 311 -24.41 -5.86 -7.80
CA ALA A 311 -25.21 -5.28 -8.87
C ALA A 311 -25.83 -6.37 -9.73
N PRO A 312 -26.80 -7.14 -9.20
CA PRO A 312 -27.30 -8.34 -9.87
C PRO A 312 -28.02 -8.03 -11.18
N SER A 313 -28.50 -6.79 -11.35
CA SER A 313 -29.13 -6.30 -12.58
C SER A 313 -28.13 -5.87 -13.66
N TRP A 314 -26.85 -5.71 -13.34
CA TRP A 314 -25.83 -5.29 -14.29
C TRP A 314 -25.30 -6.48 -15.08
N ARG A 315 -25.06 -6.28 -16.37
CA ARG A 315 -24.42 -7.28 -17.24
C ARG A 315 -22.92 -7.37 -16.95
N ASP A 316 -22.29 -8.51 -17.28
CA ASP A 316 -20.83 -8.62 -17.20
C ASP A 316 -20.14 -7.54 -18.03
N GLY A 317 -19.14 -6.89 -17.46
CA GLY A 317 -18.38 -5.82 -18.10
C GLY A 317 -19.07 -4.46 -18.13
N GLN A 318 -20.34 -4.36 -17.70
CA GLN A 318 -21.06 -3.09 -17.63
C GLN A 318 -20.29 -2.06 -16.80
N MET A 319 -20.19 -0.86 -17.34
CA MET A 319 -19.46 0.26 -16.75
C MET A 319 -20.43 1.24 -16.10
N GLY A 320 -19.96 1.89 -15.04
CA GLY A 320 -20.62 3.06 -14.49
C GLY A 320 -19.64 3.90 -13.69
N GLN A 321 -20.18 4.75 -12.82
CA GLN A 321 -19.39 5.67 -12.04
C GLN A 321 -19.91 5.74 -10.61
N LEU A 322 -19.02 5.53 -9.65
CA LEU A 322 -19.25 5.83 -8.24
C LEU A 322 -18.82 7.27 -8.00
N ARG A 323 -19.55 7.99 -7.14
CA ARG A 323 -19.16 9.33 -6.70
C ARG A 323 -18.90 9.33 -5.21
N TYR A 324 -17.91 10.07 -4.76
CA TYR A 324 -17.71 10.27 -3.33
C TYR A 324 -17.13 11.64 -3.03
N GLN A 325 -17.45 12.14 -1.84
CA GLN A 325 -16.99 13.41 -1.33
C GLN A 325 -16.77 13.27 0.18
N TRP A 326 -15.86 14.03 0.75
CA TRP A 326 -15.71 14.06 2.20
C TRP A 326 -15.47 15.47 2.73
N SER A 327 -15.70 15.62 4.03
CA SER A 327 -15.39 16.85 4.77
C SER A 327 -14.80 16.54 6.13
N TYR A 328 -13.92 17.42 6.59
CA TYR A 328 -13.27 17.37 7.88
C TYR A 328 -13.06 18.79 8.40
N GLY A 329 -13.63 19.11 9.56
CA GLY A 329 -13.72 20.49 10.03
C GLY A 329 -14.43 21.37 8.99
N ASN A 330 -13.80 22.51 8.64
CA ASN A 330 -14.33 23.44 7.65
C ASN A 330 -13.93 23.11 6.20
N TRP A 331 -13.08 22.10 6.00
CA TRP A 331 -12.62 21.72 4.67
C TRP A 331 -13.53 20.67 4.03
N ARG A 332 -13.76 20.79 2.72
CA ARG A 332 -14.57 19.86 1.93
C ARG A 332 -13.89 19.54 0.60
N SER A 333 -13.83 18.26 0.25
CA SER A 333 -13.28 17.82 -1.02
C SER A 333 -14.18 18.20 -2.19
N PRO A 334 -13.65 18.29 -3.43
CA PRO A 334 -14.51 18.18 -4.60
C PRO A 334 -15.20 16.80 -4.64
N THR A 335 -16.28 16.70 -5.40
CA THR A 335 -16.88 15.40 -5.73
C THR A 335 -15.92 14.64 -6.63
N LEU A 336 -15.48 13.48 -6.17
CA LEU A 336 -14.62 12.58 -6.93
C LEU A 336 -15.43 11.50 -7.60
N HIS A 337 -14.94 11.07 -8.75
CA HIS A 337 -15.59 10.08 -9.58
C HIS A 337 -14.65 8.89 -9.80
N VAL A 338 -15.11 7.69 -9.49
CA VAL A 338 -14.36 6.44 -9.68
C VAL A 338 -15.09 5.60 -10.72
N PRO A 339 -14.46 5.29 -11.87
CA PRO A 339 -15.00 4.32 -12.82
C PRO A 339 -15.19 2.98 -12.12
N ILE A 340 -16.39 2.41 -12.24
CA ILE A 340 -16.70 1.08 -11.74
C ILE A 340 -17.03 0.13 -12.89
N GLN A 341 -16.69 -1.15 -12.75
CA GLN A 341 -17.00 -2.19 -13.72
C GLN A 341 -17.54 -3.44 -13.01
N ALA A 342 -18.70 -3.89 -13.45
CA ALA A 342 -19.27 -5.16 -13.04
C ALA A 342 -18.49 -6.32 -13.65
N ARG A 343 -18.22 -7.34 -12.85
CA ARG A 343 -17.81 -8.67 -13.31
C ARG A 343 -18.68 -9.75 -12.72
N HIS A 344 -19.09 -10.69 -13.55
CA HIS A 344 -19.79 -11.89 -13.11
C HIS A 344 -18.77 -12.99 -12.88
N VAL A 345 -18.78 -13.56 -11.69
CA VAL A 345 -17.94 -14.72 -11.38
C VAL A 345 -18.80 -15.98 -11.52
N PRO A 346 -18.45 -16.93 -12.40
CA PRO A 346 -19.18 -18.18 -12.50
C PRO A 346 -18.97 -19.01 -11.25
N ARG A 347 -19.91 -19.92 -10.97
CA ARG A 347 -19.77 -20.84 -9.84
C ARG A 347 -18.58 -21.76 -10.08
N ALA A 348 -17.61 -21.73 -9.18
CA ALA A 348 -16.48 -22.63 -9.20
C ALA A 348 -16.83 -23.98 -8.54
N PRO A 349 -16.27 -25.10 -9.02
CA PRO A 349 -16.44 -26.39 -8.38
C PRO A 349 -15.73 -26.40 -7.02
N ARG A 350 -16.33 -27.06 -6.03
CA ARG A 350 -15.70 -27.24 -4.72
C ARG A 350 -14.73 -28.42 -4.78
N LEU A 351 -13.44 -28.15 -4.59
CA LEU A 351 -12.43 -29.20 -4.52
C LEU A 351 -12.64 -30.04 -3.25
N LYS A 352 -12.46 -31.36 -3.36
CA LYS A 352 -12.67 -32.30 -2.23
C LYS A 352 -11.37 -32.71 -1.54
N ARG A 353 -10.23 -32.65 -2.26
CA ARG A 353 -8.92 -33.15 -1.81
C ARG A 353 -7.86 -32.05 -1.63
N ILE A 354 -8.17 -30.83 -2.08
CA ILE A 354 -7.25 -29.68 -2.03
C ILE A 354 -7.91 -28.62 -1.16
N LEU A 355 -7.20 -28.11 -0.15
CA LEU A 355 -7.66 -26.99 0.65
C LEU A 355 -7.59 -25.70 -0.17
N THR A 356 -8.71 -24.99 -0.27
CA THR A 356 -8.81 -23.66 -0.87
C THR A 356 -9.52 -22.75 0.13
N CYS A 357 -8.78 -21.82 0.73
CA CYS A 357 -9.27 -20.94 1.79
C CYS A 357 -8.62 -19.55 1.71
N LEU A 358 -9.14 -18.57 2.45
CA LEU A 358 -8.60 -17.21 2.51
C LEU A 358 -7.36 -17.06 3.42
N GLY A 359 -6.78 -18.17 3.90
CA GLY A 359 -5.58 -18.16 4.74
C GLY A 359 -5.77 -17.29 5.99
N TRP A 360 -4.95 -16.26 6.16
CA TRP A 360 -4.95 -15.31 7.28
C TRP A 360 -6.15 -14.33 7.31
N TRP A 361 -7.35 -14.84 7.06
CA TRP A 361 -8.59 -14.09 7.13
C TRP A 361 -9.24 -14.24 8.51
N SER A 362 -9.65 -13.12 9.12
CA SER A 362 -10.26 -13.16 10.45
C SER A 362 -11.72 -13.63 10.40
N SER A 363 -12.11 -14.45 11.39
CA SER A 363 -13.51 -14.86 11.57
C SER A 363 -14.44 -13.66 11.78
N ARG A 364 -14.00 -12.63 12.52
CA ARG A 364 -14.73 -11.35 12.67
C ARG A 364 -14.99 -10.64 11.34
N SER A 365 -14.07 -10.71 10.40
CA SER A 365 -14.33 -10.16 9.05
C SER A 365 -15.36 -10.98 8.28
N SER A 366 -15.43 -12.29 8.55
CA SER A 366 -16.40 -13.20 7.92
C SER A 366 -17.82 -12.98 8.46
N THR A 367 -17.98 -12.71 9.76
CA THR A 367 -19.29 -12.42 10.36
C THR A 367 -19.92 -11.13 9.83
N GLN A 368 -19.09 -10.21 9.33
CA GLN A 368 -19.53 -8.96 8.69
C GLN A 368 -19.74 -9.09 7.18
N TRP A 369 -19.43 -10.24 6.57
CA TRP A 369 -19.56 -10.46 5.13
C TRP A 369 -20.96 -11.03 4.84
N PRO A 370 -21.83 -10.29 4.11
CA PRO A 370 -23.16 -10.78 3.76
C PRO A 370 -23.09 -12.11 3.01
N ASP A 371 -23.86 -13.10 3.47
CA ASP A 371 -23.96 -14.42 2.84
C ASP A 371 -22.61 -15.14 2.65
N VAL A 372 -21.65 -14.90 3.54
CA VAL A 372 -20.25 -15.30 3.39
C VAL A 372 -20.05 -16.76 2.94
N LEU A 373 -20.77 -17.73 3.53
CA LEU A 373 -20.62 -19.14 3.18
C LEU A 373 -21.18 -19.48 1.80
N GLN A 374 -22.26 -18.80 1.38
CA GLN A 374 -22.79 -18.92 0.01
C GLN A 374 -21.79 -18.36 -0.99
N VAL A 375 -21.25 -17.16 -0.70
CA VAL A 375 -20.23 -16.51 -1.53
C VAL A 375 -18.99 -17.39 -1.65
N TRP A 376 -18.48 -17.90 -0.53
CA TRP A 376 -17.29 -18.76 -0.50
C TRP A 376 -17.52 -20.06 -1.28
N ARG A 377 -18.69 -20.68 -1.12
CA ARG A 377 -19.07 -21.86 -1.92
C ARG A 377 -19.11 -21.53 -3.41
N HIS A 378 -19.65 -20.37 -3.79
CA HIS A 378 -19.70 -19.94 -5.18
C HIS A 378 -18.30 -19.71 -5.75
N LEU A 379 -17.38 -19.17 -4.94
CA LEU A 379 -15.97 -18.98 -5.29
C LEU A 379 -15.14 -20.28 -5.24
N GLY A 380 -15.74 -21.42 -4.89
CA GLY A 380 -15.05 -22.72 -4.82
C GLY A 380 -14.18 -22.88 -3.57
N LEU A 381 -14.24 -21.94 -2.63
CA LEU A 381 -13.57 -22.07 -1.33
C LEU A 381 -14.21 -23.20 -0.53
N ASN A 382 -13.39 -23.97 0.15
CA ASN A 382 -13.82 -25.12 0.95
C ASN A 382 -13.27 -25.10 2.38
N GLY A 383 -12.46 -24.10 2.75
CA GLY A 383 -11.94 -23.95 4.11
C GLY A 383 -12.45 -22.68 4.80
N PHE A 384 -12.77 -22.79 6.08
CA PHE A 384 -13.08 -21.69 6.98
C PHE A 384 -11.89 -21.42 7.91
N PRO A 385 -11.11 -20.35 7.67
CA PRO A 385 -9.97 -20.03 8.52
C PRO A 385 -10.40 -19.32 9.80
N LEU A 386 -9.72 -19.64 10.90
CA LEU A 386 -9.87 -18.93 12.17
C LEU A 386 -8.59 -18.94 13.00
N PHE A 387 -8.47 -17.94 13.86
CA PHE A 387 -7.50 -17.89 14.95
C PHE A 387 -8.30 -18.04 16.24
N THR A 388 -8.25 -19.19 16.90
CA THR A 388 -9.05 -19.49 18.12
C THR A 388 -8.94 -18.38 19.14
N ARG A 389 -7.70 -17.94 19.41
CA ARG A 389 -7.38 -16.86 20.34
C ARG A 389 -7.98 -15.48 20.01
N TRP A 390 -8.45 -15.25 18.78
CA TRP A 390 -9.09 -13.99 18.38
C TRP A 390 -10.60 -14.03 18.48
N ILE A 391 -11.18 -15.20 18.77
CA ILE A 391 -12.60 -15.34 19.01
C ILE A 391 -12.88 -15.02 20.48
N PRO A 392 -13.82 -14.12 20.80
CA PRO A 392 -14.26 -13.91 22.17
C PRO A 392 -14.69 -15.23 22.83
N LYS A 393 -14.35 -15.40 24.11
CA LYS A 393 -14.79 -16.59 24.86
C LYS A 393 -16.32 -16.58 25.01
N GLY A 394 -16.94 -17.75 24.87
CA GLY A 394 -18.38 -17.95 25.04
C GLY A 394 -19.06 -18.45 23.76
N VAL A 395 -19.86 -19.51 23.88
CA VAL A 395 -20.54 -20.20 22.77
C VAL A 395 -21.50 -19.31 21.98
N ASP A 396 -21.89 -18.16 22.53
CA ASP A 396 -22.80 -17.22 21.88
C ASP A 396 -22.16 -16.26 20.89
N SER A 397 -20.83 -16.28 20.76
CA SER A 397 -20.14 -15.39 19.81
C SER A 397 -20.61 -15.66 18.37
N PRO A 398 -20.83 -14.61 17.56
CA PRO A 398 -21.18 -14.76 16.15
C PRO A 398 -20.15 -15.56 15.35
N GLU A 399 -18.87 -15.47 15.71
CA GLU A 399 -17.79 -16.21 15.06
C GLU A 399 -17.88 -17.72 15.33
N TRP A 400 -18.18 -18.14 16.57
CA TRP A 400 -18.41 -19.55 16.90
C TRP A 400 -19.61 -20.10 16.15
N LYS A 401 -20.74 -19.36 16.15
CA LYS A 401 -21.95 -19.73 15.43
C LYS A 401 -21.70 -19.89 13.93
N LEU A 402 -20.95 -18.97 13.33
CA LEU A 402 -20.59 -19.02 11.91
C LEU A 402 -19.64 -20.19 11.60
N MET A 403 -18.68 -20.48 12.47
CA MET A 403 -17.76 -21.61 12.30
C MET A 403 -18.50 -22.95 12.34
N GLU A 404 -19.41 -23.14 13.30
CA GLU A 404 -20.24 -24.35 13.36
C GLU A 404 -21.16 -24.47 12.14
N GLU A 405 -21.71 -23.36 11.65
CA GLU A 405 -22.49 -23.36 10.41
C GLU A 405 -21.63 -23.73 9.20
N ALA A 406 -20.40 -23.22 9.11
CA ALA A 406 -19.46 -23.60 8.06
C ALA A 406 -19.17 -25.12 8.11
N ARG A 407 -18.96 -25.68 9.31
CA ARG A 407 -18.78 -27.12 9.50
C ARG A 407 -20.01 -27.91 9.03
N ARG A 408 -21.22 -27.52 9.44
CA ARG A 408 -22.47 -28.16 8.98
C ARG A 408 -22.63 -28.12 7.47
N GLN A 409 -22.17 -27.03 6.84
CA GLN A 409 -22.16 -26.87 5.38
C GLN A 409 -21.02 -27.60 4.67
N GLY A 410 -20.21 -28.37 5.40
CA GLY A 410 -19.12 -29.20 4.89
C GLY A 410 -17.88 -28.41 4.49
N PHE A 411 -17.62 -27.27 5.12
CA PHE A 411 -16.32 -26.60 5.02
C PHE A 411 -15.31 -27.28 5.96
N PHE A 412 -14.05 -27.34 5.53
CA PHE A 412 -12.95 -27.68 6.40
C PHE A 412 -12.68 -26.53 7.37
N ILE A 413 -12.59 -26.82 8.66
CA ILE A 413 -12.19 -25.85 9.66
C ILE A 413 -10.67 -25.77 9.67
N VAL A 414 -10.11 -24.58 9.43
CA VAL A 414 -8.66 -24.36 9.36
C VAL A 414 -8.23 -23.54 10.56
N GLY A 415 -7.62 -24.19 11.55
CA GLY A 415 -7.01 -23.52 12.69
C GLY A 415 -5.71 -22.86 12.27
N ILE A 416 -5.54 -21.58 12.57
CA ILE A 416 -4.31 -20.84 12.28
C ILE A 416 -3.72 -20.38 13.60
N ASP A 417 -2.44 -20.68 13.80
CA ASP A 417 -1.69 -20.25 14.96
C ASP A 417 -0.24 -19.89 14.61
N SER A 418 0.43 -19.21 15.52
CA SER A 418 1.82 -18.77 15.42
C SER A 418 2.53 -19.04 16.75
N PRO A 419 2.76 -20.32 17.11
CA PRO A 419 3.13 -20.72 18.48
C PRO A 419 4.43 -20.08 18.95
N PHE A 420 5.43 -20.01 18.07
CA PHE A 420 6.71 -19.41 18.43
C PHE A 420 6.63 -17.89 18.62
N HIS A 421 5.74 -17.18 17.90
CA HIS A 421 5.53 -15.75 18.14
C HIS A 421 4.89 -15.54 19.50
N ARG A 422 4.00 -16.46 19.90
CA ARG A 422 3.35 -16.43 21.20
C ARG A 422 4.32 -16.71 22.32
N LEU A 423 5.16 -17.74 22.18
CA LEU A 423 6.24 -18.05 23.12
C LEU A 423 7.13 -16.82 23.29
N LEU A 424 7.64 -16.24 22.20
CA LEU A 424 8.50 -15.06 22.26
C LEU A 424 7.78 -13.88 22.94
N ASN A 425 6.54 -13.57 22.55
CA ASN A 425 5.81 -12.44 23.12
C ASN A 425 5.53 -12.60 24.63
N ARG A 426 5.23 -13.82 25.08
CA ARG A 426 4.95 -14.12 26.50
C ARG A 426 6.21 -14.23 27.35
N ARG A 427 7.34 -14.62 26.75
CA ARG A 427 8.57 -15.01 27.46
C ARG A 427 9.80 -14.22 27.03
N LYS A 428 9.64 -13.05 26.39
CA LYS A 428 10.76 -12.22 25.89
C LYS A 428 11.81 -11.78 26.92
N ARG A 429 11.53 -11.95 28.22
CA ARG A 429 12.47 -11.64 29.31
C ARG A 429 13.25 -12.86 29.79
N GLU A 430 12.87 -14.04 29.35
CA GLU A 430 13.45 -15.31 29.79
C GLU A 430 14.62 -15.66 28.88
N SER A 431 15.85 -15.54 29.39
CA SER A 431 17.06 -15.78 28.58
C SER A 431 17.14 -17.21 28.02
N GLU A 432 16.51 -18.19 28.68
CA GLU A 432 16.56 -19.62 28.31
C GLU A 432 15.97 -19.93 26.91
N ILE A 433 15.05 -19.10 26.41
CA ILE A 433 14.38 -19.32 25.11
C ILE A 433 15.28 -18.91 23.93
N TYR A 434 16.33 -18.13 24.19
CA TYR A 434 17.25 -17.63 23.17
C TYR A 434 18.39 -18.62 22.91
N CYS A 435 19.14 -18.40 21.83
CA CYS A 435 20.34 -19.20 21.54
C CYS A 435 21.36 -19.07 22.68
N GLN A 436 21.93 -20.18 23.16
CA GLN A 436 22.90 -20.19 24.26
C GLN A 436 24.31 -20.38 23.71
N PHE A 437 25.25 -19.49 24.02
CA PHE A 437 26.62 -19.54 23.50
C PHE A 437 27.58 -20.21 24.49
N GLU A 438 28.79 -20.56 24.03
CA GLU A 438 29.81 -21.24 24.85
C GLU A 438 30.35 -20.37 25.99
N ASP A 439 30.44 -19.05 25.76
CA ASP A 439 30.92 -18.05 26.72
C ASP A 439 29.90 -17.73 27.84
N GLY A 440 28.78 -18.45 27.90
CA GLY A 440 27.70 -18.24 28.86
C GLY A 440 26.75 -17.10 28.49
N THR A 441 26.99 -16.36 27.41
CA THR A 441 26.06 -15.35 26.90
C THR A 441 24.96 -15.98 26.03
N HIS A 442 23.98 -15.17 25.64
CA HIS A 442 22.88 -15.62 24.79
C HIS A 442 22.59 -14.66 23.63
N GLY A 443 22.03 -15.21 22.55
CA GLY A 443 21.58 -14.46 21.38
C GLY A 443 20.37 -13.57 21.68
N LYS A 444 19.96 -12.79 20.67
CA LYS A 444 18.78 -11.90 20.75
C LYS A 444 17.55 -12.48 20.05
N ARG A 445 17.69 -13.65 19.42
CA ARG A 445 16.64 -14.33 18.66
C ARG A 445 16.25 -15.64 19.33
N LEU A 446 14.96 -15.99 19.22
CA LEU A 446 14.42 -17.25 19.71
C LEU A 446 15.29 -18.41 19.17
N CYS A 447 15.67 -19.35 20.03
CA CYS A 447 16.43 -20.52 19.62
C CYS A 447 15.50 -21.51 18.89
N PRO A 448 15.78 -21.91 17.64
CA PRO A 448 14.93 -22.86 16.91
C PRO A 448 14.88 -24.25 17.57
N SER A 449 15.94 -24.64 18.28
CA SER A 449 16.04 -25.91 19.02
C SER A 449 15.54 -25.81 20.47
N TYR A 450 14.96 -24.68 20.91
CA TYR A 450 14.42 -24.59 22.28
C TYR A 450 13.25 -25.58 22.47
N ARG A 451 13.39 -26.49 23.44
CA ARG A 451 12.37 -27.48 23.86
C ARG A 451 12.13 -27.49 25.37
N GLY A 452 12.43 -26.38 26.06
CA GLY A 452 12.27 -26.27 27.52
C GLY A 452 10.82 -26.11 27.97
N ARG A 453 10.61 -25.77 29.26
CA ARG A 453 9.27 -25.65 29.86
C ARG A 453 8.31 -24.75 29.09
N PHE A 454 8.79 -23.62 28.56
CA PHE A 454 7.92 -22.67 27.85
C PHE A 454 7.52 -23.16 26.45
N TYR A 455 8.30 -24.06 25.86
CA TYR A 455 7.90 -24.76 24.65
C TYR A 455 6.73 -25.70 24.97
N HIS A 456 6.86 -26.49 26.03
CA HIS A 456 5.79 -27.41 26.46
C HIS A 456 4.50 -26.67 26.86
N GLU A 457 4.58 -25.55 27.59
CA GLU A 457 3.42 -24.71 27.89
C GLU A 457 2.71 -24.23 26.62
N GLU A 458 3.46 -23.88 25.58
CA GLU A 458 2.91 -23.39 24.33
C GLU A 458 2.29 -24.51 23.49
N ILE A 459 2.88 -25.71 23.50
CA ILE A 459 2.27 -26.92 22.93
C ILE A 459 0.96 -27.25 23.65
N GLN A 460 0.91 -27.17 24.98
CA GLN A 460 -0.32 -27.42 25.74
C GLN A 460 -1.41 -26.39 25.42
N ARG A 461 -1.06 -25.10 25.29
CA ARG A 461 -2.02 -24.09 24.82
C ARG A 461 -2.57 -24.43 23.45
N LEU A 462 -1.70 -24.76 22.49
CA LEU A 462 -2.11 -25.10 21.13
C LEU A 462 -3.02 -26.33 21.12
N ALA A 463 -2.71 -27.34 21.93
CA ALA A 463 -3.54 -28.54 22.09
C ALA A 463 -4.94 -28.21 22.62
N MET A 464 -5.04 -27.36 23.65
CA MET A 464 -6.34 -26.90 24.17
C MET A 464 -7.16 -26.15 23.10
N GLU A 465 -6.54 -25.25 22.34
CA GLU A 465 -7.23 -24.52 21.28
C GLU A 465 -7.65 -25.44 20.12
N CYS A 466 -6.86 -26.46 19.80
CA CYS A 466 -7.23 -27.48 18.83
C CYS A 466 -8.36 -28.38 19.34
N ALA A 467 -8.40 -28.71 20.63
CA ALA A 467 -9.47 -29.48 21.24
C ALA A 467 -10.81 -28.72 21.22
N GLU A 468 -10.75 -27.40 21.42
CA GLU A 468 -11.90 -26.50 21.35
C GLU A 468 -12.42 -26.37 19.90
N VAL A 469 -11.54 -26.03 18.96
CA VAL A 469 -11.95 -25.76 17.56
C VAL A 469 -12.16 -27.02 16.74
N ARG A 470 -11.47 -28.11 17.05
CA ARG A 470 -11.45 -29.36 16.26
C ARG A 470 -11.18 -29.08 14.77
N PRO A 471 -10.03 -28.48 14.43
CA PRO A 471 -9.73 -28.13 13.05
C PRO A 471 -9.48 -29.38 12.21
N ASN A 472 -9.86 -29.34 10.94
CA ASN A 472 -9.46 -30.32 9.93
C ASN A 472 -8.01 -30.12 9.50
N PHE A 473 -7.55 -28.87 9.46
CA PHE A 473 -6.19 -28.49 9.13
C PHE A 473 -5.64 -27.50 10.14
N LEU A 474 -4.37 -27.64 10.48
CA LEU A 474 -3.64 -26.69 11.31
C LEU A 474 -2.56 -26.00 10.46
N SER A 475 -2.66 -24.69 10.34
CA SER A 475 -1.66 -23.84 9.69
C SER A 475 -0.82 -23.15 10.75
N LEU A 476 0.46 -23.52 10.86
CA LEU A 476 1.38 -22.96 11.84
C LEU A 476 2.34 -21.98 11.15
N ASP A 477 2.33 -20.75 11.65
CA ASP A 477 3.19 -19.69 11.13
C ASP A 477 4.48 -19.51 11.93
N ILE A 478 5.54 -19.16 11.18
CA ILE A 478 6.93 -19.17 11.60
C ILE A 478 7.74 -17.99 11.02
N GLU A 479 7.20 -16.77 11.05
CA GLU A 479 7.86 -15.53 10.57
C GLU A 479 8.83 -14.83 11.57
N LEU A 480 9.43 -15.56 12.52
CA LEU A 480 10.18 -14.93 13.63
C LEU A 480 11.63 -14.55 13.33
N TRP A 481 12.25 -15.26 12.40
CA TRP A 481 13.69 -15.19 12.22
C TRP A 481 14.13 -14.18 11.15
N THR A 482 13.21 -13.35 10.66
CA THR A 482 13.43 -12.40 9.56
C THR A 482 13.99 -13.10 8.31
N TRP A 483 14.28 -12.33 7.26
CA TRP A 483 14.85 -12.87 6.03
C TRP A 483 16.25 -13.50 6.22
N ARG A 484 16.97 -13.16 7.31
CA ARG A 484 18.30 -13.72 7.60
C ARG A 484 18.25 -15.11 8.24
N GLY A 485 17.07 -15.59 8.63
CA GLY A 485 16.93 -16.82 9.40
C GLY A 485 17.57 -16.73 10.79
N PRO A 486 17.66 -17.85 11.52
CA PRO A 486 18.21 -17.91 12.87
C PRO A 486 19.74 -17.80 12.85
N VAL A 487 20.30 -16.62 12.52
CA VAL A 487 21.76 -16.43 12.37
C VAL A 487 22.58 -16.85 13.59
N ASP A 488 22.00 -16.73 14.79
CA ASP A 488 22.63 -17.12 16.05
C ASP A 488 22.72 -18.65 16.23
N SER A 489 21.95 -19.44 15.46
CA SER A 489 21.91 -20.90 15.59
C SER A 489 23.28 -21.55 15.39
N ARG A 490 24.12 -21.02 14.49
CA ARG A 490 25.48 -21.54 14.23
C ARG A 490 26.42 -21.45 15.44
N LYS A 491 26.16 -20.51 16.35
CA LYS A 491 26.93 -20.30 17.58
C LYS A 491 26.26 -20.95 18.81
N CYS A 492 25.02 -21.39 18.67
CA CYS A 492 24.23 -21.91 19.77
C CYS A 492 24.68 -23.32 20.12
N ARG A 493 25.00 -23.59 21.39
CA ARG A 493 25.29 -24.95 21.89
C ARG A 493 24.13 -25.89 21.61
N ARG A 494 22.91 -25.51 22.02
CA ARG A 494 21.70 -26.32 21.81
C ARG A 494 21.42 -26.64 20.35
N CYS A 495 21.65 -25.71 19.42
CA CYS A 495 21.37 -25.95 18.00
C CYS A 495 22.47 -26.73 17.29
N ARG A 496 23.64 -26.93 17.92
CA ARG A 496 24.69 -27.80 17.37
C ARG A 496 24.55 -29.24 17.87
N GLU A 497 23.80 -29.45 18.96
CA GLU A 497 23.48 -30.76 19.53
C GLU A 497 22.27 -31.43 18.85
N ASP A 498 21.32 -30.61 18.37
CA ASP A 498 20.13 -30.99 17.58
C ASP A 498 20.51 -31.14 16.10
#